data_AF-C2KM46-F1
#
_entry.id   AF-C2KM46-F1
#
_cell.length_a   1.000
_cell.length_b   1.000
_cell.length_c   1.000
_cell.angle_alpha   90.00
_cell.angle_beta   90.00
_cell.angle_gamma   90.00
#
_symmetry.space_group_name_H-M   'P 1'
#
loop_
_entity.id
_entity.type
_entity.pdbx_description
1 polymer ?
#
loop_
_entity_poly.entity_id
_entity_poly.type
_entity_poly.pdbx_seq_one_letter_code
_entity_poly.pdbx_strand_id
1 'polypeptide(L)'
;MAILVIILAVLSANSKTILAVSTLILVPVIILHNLLGYLLGYGFSKLMKMDTPQQKAITFEVGMQDSALASTLAISFFEPASAIAAVMFSVWHNISGSVLASLWKNHTEKAPD
;
A
#
# COMPACT_ATOMS: atom_id res chain seq x y z
N MET A 1 -6.77 13.52 4.56
CA MET A 1 -7.85 14.22 3.84
C MET A 1 -7.58 14.35 2.34
N ALA A 2 -6.39 14.80 1.90
CA ALA A 2 -6.05 14.90 0.46
C ALA A 2 -6.21 13.58 -0.31
N ILE A 3 -5.74 12.45 0.25
CA ILE A 3 -5.88 11.12 -0.36
C ILE A 3 -7.34 10.73 -0.59
N LEU A 4 -8.24 10.96 0.40
CA LEU A 4 -9.66 10.63 0.25
C LEU A 4 -10.32 11.43 -0.88
N VAL A 5 -9.96 12.70 -1.06
CA VAL A 5 -10.46 13.53 -2.16
C VAL A 5 -9.98 13.00 -3.51
N ILE A 6 -8.70 12.61 -3.62
CA ILE A 6 -8.14 12.01 -4.84
C ILE A 6 -8.82 10.67 -5.16
N ILE A 7 -8.98 9.81 -4.15
CA ILE A 7 -9.68 8.53 -4.27
C ILE A 7 -11.09 8.75 -4.81
N LEU A 8 -11.87 9.65 -4.19
CA LEU A 8 -13.25 9.93 -4.59
C LEU A 8 -13.35 10.57 -5.98
N ALA A 9 -12.43 11.46 -6.34
CA ALA A 9 -12.37 12.07 -7.67
C ALA A 9 -12.13 11.02 -8.77
N VAL A 10 -11.18 10.11 -8.56
CA VAL A 10 -10.88 9.04 -9.52
C VAL A 10 -12.01 8.01 -9.58
N LEU A 11 -12.60 7.62 -8.45
CA LEU A 11 -13.73 6.68 -8.39
C LEU A 11 -14.99 7.23 -9.07
N SER A 12 -15.32 8.50 -8.86
CA SER A 12 -16.49 9.15 -9.49
C SER A 12 -16.28 9.35 -11.00
N ALA A 13 -15.06 9.67 -11.44
CA ALA A 13 -14.76 9.82 -12.86
C ALA A 13 -14.72 8.48 -13.63
N ASN A 14 -14.41 7.36 -12.95
CA ASN A 14 -14.16 6.07 -13.59
C ASN A 14 -15.06 4.92 -13.10
N SER A 15 -16.22 5.20 -12.49
CA SER A 15 -17.00 4.18 -11.76
C SER A 15 -17.42 2.97 -12.61
N LYS A 16 -17.68 3.18 -13.92
CA LYS A 16 -18.00 2.10 -14.86
C LYS A 16 -16.76 1.27 -15.25
N THR A 17 -15.60 1.91 -15.34
CA THR A 17 -14.32 1.29 -15.70
C THR A 17 -13.74 0.51 -14.53
N ILE A 18 -13.94 0.97 -13.29
CA ILE A 18 -13.47 0.27 -12.08
C ILE A 18 -14.16 -1.10 -11.92
N LEU A 19 -15.43 -1.19 -12.31
CA LEU A 19 -16.20 -2.43 -12.30
C LEU A 19 -16.00 -3.29 -13.57
N ALA A 20 -15.22 -2.81 -14.53
CA ALA A 20 -14.88 -3.61 -15.71
C ALA A 20 -13.90 -4.72 -15.32
N VAL A 21 -14.06 -5.89 -15.96
CA VAL A 21 -13.21 -7.08 -15.76
C VAL A 21 -11.71 -6.76 -15.92
N SER A 22 -11.38 -5.81 -16.81
CA SER A 22 -10.02 -5.32 -17.03
C SER A 22 -9.37 -4.68 -15.80
N THR A 23 -10.16 -4.11 -14.89
CA THR A 23 -9.67 -3.48 -13.66
C THR A 23 -9.61 -4.49 -12.50
N LEU A 24 -10.38 -5.58 -12.59
CA LEU A 24 -10.39 -6.63 -11.57
C LEU A 24 -9.03 -7.35 -11.45
N ILE A 25 -8.28 -7.44 -12.54
CA ILE A 25 -6.93 -8.04 -12.53
C ILE A 25 -5.90 -7.20 -11.77
N LEU A 26 -6.16 -5.90 -11.56
CA LEU A 26 -5.28 -5.04 -10.77
C LEU A 26 -5.30 -5.40 -9.29
N VAL A 27 -6.41 -5.94 -8.78
CA VAL A 27 -6.56 -6.33 -7.37
C VAL A 27 -5.46 -7.31 -6.92
N PRO A 28 -5.28 -8.49 -7.53
CA PRO A 28 -4.22 -9.40 -7.12
C PRO A 28 -2.82 -8.80 -7.32
N VAL A 29 -2.60 -8.01 -8.38
CA VAL A 29 -1.30 -7.36 -8.63
C VAL A 29 -0.94 -6.37 -7.52
N ILE A 30 -1.90 -5.53 -7.11
CA ILE A 30 -1.73 -4.54 -6.04
C ILE A 30 -1.43 -5.23 -4.71
N ILE A 31 -2.20 -6.27 -4.38
CA ILE A 31 -2.01 -7.05 -3.17
C ILE A 31 -0.62 -7.68 -3.17
N LEU A 32 -0.24 -8.36 -4.25
CA LEU A 32 1.06 -9.02 -4.37
C LEU A 32 2.19 -8.00 -4.29
N HIS A 33 2.12 -6.86 -4.99
CA HIS A 33 3.16 -5.84 -4.95
C HIS A 33 3.40 -5.30 -3.53
N ASN A 34 2.32 -5.00 -2.79
CA ASN A 34 2.42 -4.51 -1.43
C ASN A 34 2.96 -5.58 -0.46
N LEU A 35 2.47 -6.82 -0.54
CA LEU A 35 2.96 -7.92 0.29
C LEU A 35 4.42 -8.27 0.00
N LEU A 36 4.84 -8.22 -1.27
CA LEU A 36 6.24 -8.37 -1.66
C LEU A 36 7.09 -7.23 -1.10
N GLY A 37 6.59 -5.99 -1.11
CA GLY A 37 7.24 -4.85 -0.45
C GLY A 37 7.48 -5.10 1.03
N TYR A 38 6.47 -5.58 1.77
CA TYR A 38 6.64 -5.94 3.18
C TYR A 38 7.65 -7.08 3.37
N LEU A 39 7.54 -8.15 2.58
CA LEU A 39 8.43 -9.32 2.67
C LEU A 39 9.89 -8.96 2.40
N LEU A 40 10.13 -8.17 1.35
CA LEU A 40 11.48 -7.74 0.97
C LEU A 40 12.05 -6.73 1.98
N GLY A 41 11.26 -5.76 2.44
CA GLY A 41 11.69 -4.81 3.47
C GLY A 41 12.06 -5.50 4.78
N TYR A 42 11.23 -6.43 5.24
CA TYR A 42 11.51 -7.23 6.43
C TYR A 42 12.71 -8.17 6.22
N GLY A 43 12.75 -8.88 5.09
CA GLY A 43 13.82 -9.83 4.77
C GLY A 43 15.18 -9.15 4.65
N PHE A 44 15.26 -8.00 3.99
CA PHE A 44 16.50 -7.26 3.82
C PHE A 44 16.99 -6.65 5.13
N SER A 45 16.11 -6.03 5.92
CA SER A 45 16.49 -5.49 7.24
C SER A 45 16.97 -6.59 8.20
N LYS A 46 16.37 -7.79 8.13
CA LYS A 46 16.84 -8.97 8.87
C LYS A 46 18.20 -9.47 8.38
N LEU A 47 18.43 -9.50 7.07
CA LEU A 47 19.74 -9.86 6.49
C LEU A 47 20.85 -8.89 6.94
N MET A 48 20.51 -7.61 7.07
CA MET A 48 21.40 -6.56 7.58
C MET A 48 21.55 -6.57 9.12
N LYS A 49 20.93 -7.52 9.84
CA LYS A 49 21.00 -7.67 11.30
C LYS A 49 20.57 -6.42 12.08
N MET A 50 19.60 -5.68 11.55
CA MET A 50 19.04 -4.49 12.20
C MET A 50 18.23 -4.87 13.44
N ASP A 51 18.00 -3.91 14.35
CA ASP A 51 17.16 -4.15 15.52
C ASP A 51 15.67 -4.29 15.14
N THR A 52 14.86 -4.86 16.04
CA THR A 52 13.43 -5.11 15.78
C THR A 52 12.66 -3.82 15.43
N PRO A 53 12.86 -2.68 16.12
CA PRO A 53 12.25 -1.41 15.70
C PRO A 53 12.60 -0.99 14.27
N GLN A 54 13.87 -1.06 13.87
CA GLN A 54 14.34 -0.74 12.54
C GLN A 54 13.76 -1.69 11.48
N GLN A 55 13.73 -3.00 11.76
CA GLN A 55 13.13 -3.97 10.86
C GLN A 55 11.66 -3.66 10.58
N LYS A 56 10.88 -3.34 11.63
CA LYS A 56 9.47 -2.95 11.50
C LYS A 56 9.33 -1.67 10.68
N ALA A 57 10.15 -0.65 10.97
CA ALA A 57 10.15 0.61 10.24
C ALA A 57 10.43 0.42 8.75
N ILE A 58 11.51 -0.30 8.38
CA ILE A 58 11.86 -0.56 6.98
C ILE A 58 10.78 -1.37 6.28
N THR A 59 10.14 -2.32 6.97
CA THR A 59 9.03 -3.08 6.38
C THR A 59 7.90 -2.15 5.95
N PHE A 60 7.49 -1.22 6.82
CA PHE A 60 6.46 -0.24 6.48
C PHE A 60 6.93 0.74 5.40
N GLU A 61 8.16 1.24 5.47
CA GLU A 61 8.69 2.19 4.49
C GLU A 61 8.73 1.61 3.07
N VAL A 62 9.07 0.33 2.94
CA VAL A 62 9.13 -0.35 1.63
C VAL A 62 7.74 -0.75 1.12
N GLY A 63 6.85 -1.19 2.01
CA GLY A 63 5.52 -1.67 1.62
C GLY A 63 4.46 -0.57 1.49
N MET A 64 4.55 0.51 2.27
CA MET A 64 3.61 1.63 2.26
C MET A 64 4.15 2.80 1.44
N GLN A 65 3.82 2.81 0.15
CA GLN A 65 4.25 3.85 -0.78
C GLN A 65 3.33 5.08 -0.76
N ASP A 66 3.87 6.24 -1.18
CA ASP A 66 3.07 7.45 -1.39
C ASP A 66 2.21 7.34 -2.65
N SER A 67 0.96 6.93 -2.44
CA SER A 67 -0.02 6.78 -3.51
C SER A 67 -0.51 8.10 -4.10
N ALA A 68 -0.35 9.23 -3.39
CA ALA A 68 -0.75 10.54 -3.89
C ALA A 68 0.23 11.05 -4.95
N LEU A 69 1.54 10.88 -4.70
CA LEU A 69 2.57 11.15 -5.69
C LEU A 69 2.38 10.28 -6.93
N ALA A 70 2.17 8.96 -6.74
CA ALA A 70 1.93 8.03 -7.85
C ALA A 70 0.69 8.42 -8.69
N SER A 71 -0.42 8.79 -8.04
CA SER A 71 -1.64 9.25 -8.72
C SER A 71 -1.41 10.54 -9.51
N THR A 72 -0.66 11.48 -8.94
CA THR A 72 -0.35 12.77 -9.58
C THR A 72 0.49 12.54 -10.83
N LEU A 73 1.57 11.75 -10.74
CA LEU A 73 2.41 11.42 -11.90
C LEU A 73 1.61 10.67 -12.98
N ALA A 74 0.74 9.73 -12.58
CA ALA A 74 -0.10 8.99 -13.53
C ALA A 74 -1.02 9.92 -14.33
N ILE A 75 -1.67 10.88 -13.69
CA ILE A 75 -2.57 11.84 -14.36
C ILE A 75 -1.78 12.86 -15.19
N SER A 76 -0.61 13.28 -14.73
CA SER A 76 0.19 14.30 -15.42
C SER A 76 0.93 13.79 -16.66
N PHE A 77 1.34 12.52 -16.67
CA PHE A 77 2.22 11.99 -17.72
C PHE A 77 1.68 10.78 -18.48
N PHE A 78 0.56 10.20 -18.04
CA PHE A 78 -0.05 9.02 -18.67
C PHE A 78 -1.56 9.21 -18.85
N GLU A 79 -2.23 8.17 -19.38
CA GLU A 79 -3.69 8.16 -19.48
C GLU A 79 -4.33 8.22 -18.09
N PRO A 80 -5.42 9.00 -17.89
CA PRO A 80 -6.08 9.14 -16.58
C PRO A 80 -6.50 7.81 -15.94
N ALA A 81 -6.81 6.80 -16.75
CA ALA A 81 -7.13 5.44 -16.29
C ALA A 81 -5.97 4.78 -15.52
N SER A 82 -4.72 5.16 -15.77
CA SER A 82 -3.53 4.63 -15.09
C SER A 82 -3.49 4.98 -13.60
N ALA A 83 -4.15 6.08 -13.20
CA ALA A 83 -4.23 6.49 -11.79
C ALA A 83 -5.09 5.56 -10.92
N ILE A 84 -5.93 4.72 -11.54
CA ILE A 84 -6.78 3.76 -10.84
C ILE A 84 -5.95 2.82 -9.97
N ALA A 85 -4.79 2.35 -10.48
CA ALA A 85 -3.91 1.45 -9.74
C ALA A 85 -3.36 2.10 -8.46
N ALA A 86 -2.90 3.36 -8.54
CA ALA A 86 -2.38 4.11 -7.39
C ALA A 86 -3.46 4.38 -6.34
N VAL A 87 -4.68 4.72 -6.77
CA VAL A 87 -5.84 4.93 -5.90
C VAL A 87 -6.24 3.64 -5.16
N MET A 88 -6.31 2.52 -5.88
CA MET A 88 -6.61 1.22 -5.29
C MET A 88 -5.49 0.75 -4.35
N PHE A 89 -4.23 0.97 -4.73
CA PHE A 89 -3.08 0.70 -3.87
C PHE A 89 -3.21 1.50 -2.56
N SER A 90 -3.59 2.78 -2.63
CA SER A 90 -3.81 3.64 -1.45
C SER A 90 -4.74 3.00 -0.43
N VAL A 91 -5.90 2.52 -0.89
CA VAL A 91 -6.86 1.83 -0.03
C VAL A 91 -6.25 0.56 0.56
N TRP A 92 -5.63 -0.27 -0.27
CA TRP A 92 -5.09 -1.56 0.16
C TRP A 92 -3.93 -1.44 1.15
N HIS A 93 -2.92 -0.59 0.90
CA HIS A 93 -1.75 -0.50 1.76
C HIS A 93 -2.08 0.08 3.14
N ASN A 94 -3.11 0.94 3.24
CA ASN A 94 -3.61 1.43 4.53
C ASN A 94 -4.30 0.31 5.34
N ILE A 95 -5.13 -0.51 4.69
CA ILE A 95 -5.80 -1.65 5.32
C ILE A 95 -4.75 -2.69 5.76
N SER A 96 -3.91 -3.16 4.82
CA SER A 96 -2.88 -4.17 5.10
C SER A 96 -1.85 -3.68 6.11
N GLY A 97 -1.43 -2.42 6.04
CA GLY A 97 -0.52 -1.81 7.01
C GLY A 97 -1.12 -1.77 8.42
N SER A 98 -2.40 -1.40 8.54
CA SER A 98 -3.12 -1.40 9.82
C SER A 98 -3.26 -2.81 10.40
N VAL A 99 -3.53 -3.82 9.55
CA VAL A 99 -3.57 -5.23 9.94
C VAL A 99 -2.19 -5.68 10.43
N LEU A 100 -1.13 -5.43 9.67
CA LEU A 100 0.24 -5.81 10.03
C LEU A 100 0.70 -5.13 11.33
N ALA A 101 0.42 -3.83 11.49
CA ALA A 101 0.71 -3.08 12.71
C ALA A 101 -0.01 -3.68 13.92
N SER A 102 -1.29 -4.05 13.76
CA SER A 102 -2.07 -4.70 14.82
C SER A 102 -1.53 -6.08 15.19
N LEU A 103 -1.17 -6.90 14.18
CA LEU A 103 -0.54 -8.20 14.39
C LEU A 103 0.77 -8.07 15.17
N TRP A 104 1.62 -7.12 14.80
CA TRP A 104 2.87 -6.89 15.50
C TRP A 104 2.69 -6.31 16.88
N LYS A 105 1.72 -5.41 17.10
CA LYS A 105 1.40 -4.91 18.45
C LYS A 105 1.11 -6.08 19.39
N ASN A 106 0.22 -6.98 18.98
CA ASN A 106 -0.18 -8.15 19.76
C ASN A 106 0.98 -9.14 20.02
N HIS A 107 2.03 -9.12 19.18
CA HIS A 107 3.24 -9.93 19.37
C HIS A 107 4.34 -9.22 20.18
N THR A 108 4.23 -7.90 20.39
CA THR A 108 5.10 -7.14 21.31
C THR A 108 4.53 -7.04 22.73
N GLU A 109 3.23 -7.27 22.93
CA GLU A 109 2.61 -7.38 24.27
C GLU A 109 2.84 -8.79 24.87
N LYS A 110 4.07 -9.04 25.33
CA LYS A 110 4.50 -9.99 26.39
C LYS A 110 5.92 -9.56 26.78
N ALA A 111 6.25 -9.09 27.99
CA ALA A 111 5.72 -9.39 29.32
C ALA A 111 5.65 -8.13 30.22
N PRO A 112 4.68 -8.02 31.15
CA PRO A 112 4.90 -7.41 32.45
C PRO A 112 5.58 -8.45 33.37
N ASP A 113 6.60 -8.01 34.10
CA ASP A 113 7.29 -8.75 35.17
C ASP A 113 6.35 -9.18 36.31
#